data_AF-A0A4Y5YUF1-F1
#
_entry.id   AF-A0A4Y5YUF1-F1
#
_cell.length_a   1.000
_cell.length_b   1.000
_cell.length_c   1.000
_cell.angle_alpha   90.00
_cell.angle_beta   90.00
_cell.angle_gamma   90.00
#
_symmetry.space_group_name_H-M   'P 1'
#
loop_
_entity.id
_entity.type
_entity.pdbx_description
1 polymer ?
#
loop_
_entity_poly.entity_id
_entity_poly.type
_entity_poly.pdbx_seq_one_letter_code
_entity_poly.pdbx_strand_id
1 'polypeptide(L)'
;MQTPTIAAAISSLSGLLTAPEPTFEGLATLHGVREQINELFETYASELRADPSVEPMWNAIAAAMSTPSAASIPSASKSCHELRVEAFWGGHVEQATWDFVPMEVVHEIYSDWMRRRHPDEAVLTKAVFNKRLRKALPECGAWRYTRARTGVIMRVYEPLAQEVSWRPTARTQRSTGFVATRHDTLRRTPPSQMPGAGRLARGRNADARRPE
;
A
#
# COMPACT_ATOMS: atom_id res chain seq x y z
N MET A 1 -5.13 -18.16 40.73
CA MET A 1 -5.76 -18.08 39.39
C MET A 1 -4.65 -17.82 38.41
N GLN A 2 -4.48 -18.67 37.39
CA GLN A 2 -3.46 -18.45 36.35
C GLN A 2 -4.00 -17.42 35.37
N THR A 3 -3.29 -16.31 35.18
CA THR A 3 -3.63 -15.31 34.16
C THR A 3 -3.39 -15.94 32.78
N PRO A 4 -4.41 -15.97 31.90
CA PRO A 4 -4.21 -16.48 30.54
C PRO A 4 -3.13 -15.67 29.84
N THR A 5 -2.16 -16.34 29.23
CA THR A 5 -1.07 -15.68 28.50
C THR A 5 -1.37 -15.69 27.00
N ILE A 6 -0.91 -14.66 26.28
CA ILE A 6 -1.01 -14.58 24.82
C ILE A 6 -0.40 -15.81 24.15
N ALA A 7 0.72 -16.32 24.69
CA ALA A 7 1.38 -17.52 24.18
C ALA A 7 0.47 -18.77 24.25
N ALA A 8 -0.31 -18.92 25.32
CA ALA A 8 -1.28 -20.02 25.44
C ALA A 8 -2.43 -19.89 24.42
N ALA A 9 -2.96 -18.68 24.21
CA ALA A 9 -4.01 -18.43 23.21
C ALA A 9 -3.53 -18.72 21.78
N ILE A 10 -2.30 -18.30 21.43
CA ILE A 10 -1.70 -18.55 20.12
C ILE A 10 -1.43 -20.06 19.90
N SER A 11 -0.98 -20.75 20.96
CA SER A 11 -0.76 -22.20 20.92
C SER A 11 -2.07 -22.96 20.65
N SER A 12 -3.17 -22.55 21.31
CA SER A 12 -4.51 -23.10 21.08
C SER A 12 -5.02 -22.86 19.66
N LEU A 13 -4.80 -21.66 19.10
CA LEU A 13 -5.14 -21.37 17.69
C LEU A 13 -4.37 -22.24 16.71
N SER A 14 -3.08 -22.45 16.96
CA SER A 14 -2.22 -23.24 16.07
C SER A 14 -2.66 -24.72 16.02
N GLY A 15 -3.06 -25.28 17.17
CA GLY A 15 -3.67 -26.61 17.25
C GLY A 15 -4.97 -26.73 16.45
N LEU A 16 -5.84 -25.71 16.51
CA LEU A 16 -7.10 -25.70 15.75
C LEU A 16 -6.90 -25.59 14.24
N LEU A 17 -5.92 -24.81 13.79
CA LEU A 17 -5.64 -24.60 12.36
C LEU A 17 -5.00 -25.81 11.68
N THR A 18 -4.48 -26.77 12.45
CA THR A 18 -3.85 -28.00 11.91
C THR A 18 -4.81 -29.19 11.86
N ALA A 19 -6.04 -29.05 12.37
CA ALA A 19 -7.05 -30.09 12.30
C ALA A 19 -7.57 -30.25 10.85
N PRO A 20 -7.71 -31.49 10.34
CA PRO A 20 -7.95 -31.75 8.92
C PRO A 20 -9.38 -31.44 8.41
N GLU A 21 -10.35 -31.19 9.28
CA GLU A 21 -11.75 -30.93 8.89
C GLU A 21 -12.39 -29.87 9.81
N PRO A 22 -13.11 -28.86 9.27
CA PRO A 22 -13.77 -27.83 10.08
C PRO A 22 -15.01 -28.41 10.77
N THR A 23 -14.86 -28.81 12.04
CA THR A 23 -15.98 -29.24 12.88
C THR A 23 -16.67 -28.02 13.51
N PHE A 24 -17.97 -28.15 13.80
CA PHE A 24 -18.73 -27.12 14.53
C PHE A 24 -18.09 -26.82 15.90
N GLU A 25 -17.58 -27.85 16.57
CA GLU A 25 -16.82 -27.73 17.82
C GLU A 25 -15.53 -26.92 17.63
N GLY A 26 -14.82 -27.12 16.52
CA GLY A 26 -13.65 -26.31 16.15
C GLY A 26 -14.00 -24.83 15.96
N LEU A 27 -15.14 -24.53 15.33
CA LEU A 27 -15.63 -23.15 15.17
C LEU A 27 -16.02 -22.49 16.50
N ALA A 28 -16.72 -23.22 17.37
CA ALA A 28 -17.06 -22.73 18.71
C ALA A 28 -15.81 -22.46 19.55
N THR A 29 -14.81 -23.34 19.45
CA THR A 29 -13.51 -23.16 20.13
C THR A 29 -12.77 -21.95 19.58
N LEU A 30 -12.73 -21.77 18.25
CA LEU A 30 -12.09 -20.62 17.61
C LEU A 30 -12.77 -19.30 18.02
N HIS A 31 -14.10 -19.28 18.11
CA HIS A 31 -14.84 -18.14 18.64
C HIS A 31 -14.45 -17.86 20.09
N GLY A 32 -14.39 -18.88 20.96
CA GLY A 32 -13.95 -18.73 22.34
C GLY A 32 -12.53 -18.16 22.48
N VAL A 33 -11.59 -18.65 21.68
CA VAL A 33 -10.21 -18.13 21.68
C VAL A 33 -10.15 -16.69 21.16
N ARG A 34 -10.97 -16.33 20.16
CA ARG A 34 -11.08 -14.95 19.69
C ARG A 34 -11.55 -14.02 20.79
N GLU A 35 -12.59 -14.38 21.55
CA GLU A 35 -13.08 -13.54 22.64
C GLU A 35 -12.04 -13.41 23.76
N GLN A 36 -11.29 -14.47 24.08
CA GLN A 36 -10.17 -14.38 25.03
C GLN A 36 -9.07 -13.44 24.57
N ILE A 37 -8.74 -13.45 23.27
CA ILE A 37 -7.75 -12.52 22.69
C ILE A 37 -8.25 -11.08 22.77
N ASN A 38 -9.53 -10.83 22.48
CA ASN A 38 -10.13 -9.50 22.59
C ASN A 38 -10.10 -8.99 24.04
N GLU A 39 -10.50 -9.82 25.01
CA GLU A 39 -10.48 -9.49 26.43
C GLU A 39 -9.06 -9.17 26.93
N LEU A 40 -8.05 -9.92 26.46
CA LEU A 40 -6.64 -9.62 26.73
C LEU A 40 -6.27 -8.24 26.19
N PHE A 41 -6.61 -7.92 24.93
CA PHE A 41 -6.33 -6.60 24.36
C PHE A 41 -7.02 -5.45 25.10
N GLU A 42 -8.26 -5.63 25.53
CA GLU A 42 -8.99 -4.63 26.31
C GLU A 42 -8.38 -4.42 27.70
N THR A 43 -7.94 -5.50 28.34
CA THR A 43 -7.22 -5.45 29.62
C THR A 43 -5.90 -4.69 29.46
N TYR A 44 -5.10 -5.01 28.44
CA TYR A 44 -3.85 -4.29 28.16
C TYR A 44 -4.07 -2.82 27.83
N ALA A 45 -5.09 -2.51 27.04
CA ALA A 45 -5.43 -1.13 26.72
C ALA A 45 -5.86 -0.36 27.98
N SER A 46 -6.48 -1.04 28.95
CA SER A 46 -6.86 -0.43 30.23
C SER A 46 -5.65 -0.22 31.14
N GLU A 47 -4.74 -1.19 31.22
CA GLU A 47 -3.48 -1.07 31.97
C GLU A 47 -2.59 0.05 31.43
N LEU A 48 -2.41 0.13 30.11
CA LEU A 48 -1.63 1.19 29.46
C LEU A 48 -2.20 2.61 29.69
N ARG A 49 -3.53 2.71 29.83
CA ARG A 49 -4.18 3.98 30.18
C ARG A 49 -4.00 4.34 31.66
N ALA A 50 -3.93 3.33 32.53
CA ALA A 50 -3.74 3.53 33.96
C ALA A 50 -2.29 3.91 34.31
N ASP A 51 -1.31 3.29 33.67
CA ASP A 51 0.11 3.61 33.87
C ASP A 51 0.90 3.49 32.54
N PRO A 52 1.26 4.61 31.91
CA PRO A 52 2.03 4.62 30.67
C PRO A 52 3.51 4.24 30.85
N SER A 53 3.99 4.10 32.11
CA SER A 53 5.37 3.73 32.42
C SER A 53 5.59 2.24 32.57
N VAL A 54 4.52 1.44 32.59
CA VAL A 54 4.61 -0.03 32.52
C VAL A 54 5.26 -0.38 31.19
N GLU A 55 6.49 -0.88 31.25
CA GLU A 55 7.23 -1.36 30.08
C GLU A 55 6.35 -2.42 29.41
N PRO A 56 5.71 -2.10 28.27
CA PRO A 56 4.64 -2.96 27.81
C PRO A 56 5.28 -4.28 27.40
N MET A 57 4.56 -5.36 27.63
CA MET A 57 4.96 -6.74 27.33
C MET A 57 5.14 -7.01 25.81
N TRP A 58 5.39 -5.96 25.00
CA TRP A 58 5.81 -5.99 23.60
C TRP A 58 6.91 -7.00 23.35
N ASN A 59 7.84 -7.19 24.28
CA ASN A 59 8.88 -8.22 24.15
C ASN A 59 8.29 -9.64 24.11
N ALA A 60 7.26 -9.95 24.91
CA ALA A 60 6.62 -11.26 24.88
C ALA A 60 5.69 -11.43 23.68
N ILE A 61 5.02 -10.34 23.23
CA ILE A 61 4.25 -10.33 21.98
C ILE A 61 5.18 -10.54 20.78
N ALA A 62 6.30 -9.80 20.71
CA ALA A 62 7.30 -9.94 19.67
C ALA A 62 7.92 -11.33 19.67
N ALA A 63 8.20 -11.91 20.85
CA ALA A 63 8.66 -13.29 20.97
C ALA A 63 7.61 -14.29 20.44
N ALA A 64 6.33 -14.09 20.79
CA ALA A 64 5.24 -14.95 20.31
C ALA A 64 4.98 -14.83 18.80
N MET A 65 5.14 -13.64 18.21
CA MET A 65 5.05 -13.42 16.76
C MET A 65 6.28 -13.92 16.01
N SER A 66 7.45 -13.93 16.64
CA SER A 66 8.70 -14.40 16.04
C SER A 66 8.82 -15.92 16.05
N THR A 67 7.94 -16.64 16.74
CA THR A 67 7.84 -18.10 16.62
C THR A 67 7.39 -18.43 15.19
N PRO A 68 8.25 -19.02 14.35
CA PRO A 68 7.86 -19.39 12.99
C PRO A 68 6.78 -20.46 13.09
N SER A 69 5.53 -20.08 12.80
CA SER A 69 4.44 -21.04 12.68
C SER A 69 4.81 -22.02 11.57
N ALA A 70 5.08 -23.27 11.96
CA ALA A 70 5.45 -24.37 11.05
C ALA A 70 4.30 -24.74 10.09
N ALA A 71 3.13 -24.12 10.23
CA ALA A 71 2.08 -24.13 9.22
C ALA A 71 2.43 -23.17 8.06
N SER A 72 3.52 -23.46 7.34
CA SER A 72 3.66 -22.97 5.97
C SER A 72 2.60 -23.66 5.14
N ILE A 73 1.43 -23.04 5.02
CA ILE A 73 0.44 -23.41 4.02
C ILE A 73 1.21 -23.40 2.69
N PRO A 74 1.22 -24.51 1.91
CA PRO A 74 1.90 -24.54 0.63
C PRO A 74 1.38 -23.36 -0.19
N SER A 75 2.27 -22.40 -0.47
CA SER A 75 1.93 -21.23 -1.26
C SER A 75 1.45 -21.75 -2.60
N ALA A 76 0.12 -21.68 -2.82
CA ALA A 76 -0.49 -22.15 -4.04
C ALA A 76 0.29 -21.56 -5.22
N SER A 77 0.71 -22.43 -6.15
CA SER A 77 1.48 -22.02 -7.31
C SER A 77 0.78 -20.83 -7.96
N LYS A 78 1.45 -19.67 -7.97
CA LYS A 78 0.89 -18.45 -8.53
C LYS A 78 0.49 -18.73 -9.97
N SER A 79 -0.75 -18.41 -10.31
CA SER A 79 -1.21 -18.58 -11.70
C SER A 79 -0.35 -17.73 -12.65
N CYS A 80 -0.17 -18.16 -13.90
CA CYS A 80 0.60 -17.42 -14.90
C CYS A 80 0.21 -15.92 -14.94
N HIS A 81 -1.10 -15.65 -14.95
CA HIS A 81 -1.64 -14.28 -14.93
C HIS A 81 -1.29 -13.47 -13.66
N GLU A 82 -1.07 -14.10 -12.51
CA GLU A 82 -0.65 -13.40 -11.29
C GLU A 82 0.79 -12.93 -11.42
N LEU A 83 1.67 -13.78 -11.97
CA LEU A 83 3.03 -13.41 -12.34
C LEU A 83 3.06 -12.28 -13.39
N ARG A 84 2.13 -12.28 -14.35
CA ARG A 84 2.00 -11.19 -15.34
C ARG A 84 1.63 -9.86 -14.70
N VAL A 85 0.68 -9.86 -13.76
CA VAL A 85 0.27 -8.64 -13.05
C VAL A 85 1.42 -8.10 -12.19
N GLU A 86 2.16 -8.98 -11.52
CA GLU A 86 3.36 -8.61 -10.75
C GLU A 86 4.46 -8.02 -11.65
N ALA A 87 4.75 -8.68 -12.78
CA ALA A 87 5.75 -8.21 -13.74
C ALA A 87 5.36 -6.87 -14.39
N PHE A 88 4.07 -6.71 -14.73
CA PHE A 88 3.54 -5.45 -15.22
C PHE A 88 3.76 -4.33 -14.18
N TRP A 89 3.33 -4.56 -12.94
CA TRP A 89 3.39 -3.56 -11.89
C TRP A 89 4.84 -3.14 -11.57
N GLY A 90 5.74 -4.12 -11.40
CA GLY A 90 7.15 -3.86 -11.12
C GLY A 90 7.87 -3.06 -12.21
N GLY A 91 7.42 -3.13 -13.46
CA GLY A 91 8.02 -2.37 -14.57
C GLY A 91 7.49 -0.94 -14.76
N HIS A 92 6.28 -0.64 -14.27
CA HIS A 92 5.59 0.63 -14.54
C HIS A 92 5.42 1.52 -13.30
N VAL A 93 5.52 0.96 -12.09
CA VAL A 93 5.26 1.72 -10.85
C VAL A 93 6.15 2.94 -10.69
N GLU A 94 7.43 2.83 -11.07
CA GLU A 94 8.41 3.94 -10.96
C GLU A 94 8.19 5.05 -11.99
N GLN A 95 7.39 4.79 -13.03
CA GLN A 95 7.12 5.75 -14.09
C GLN A 95 5.89 6.62 -13.79
N ALA A 96 5.08 6.22 -12.80
CA ALA A 96 3.89 6.97 -12.41
C ALA A 96 4.30 8.29 -11.77
N THR A 97 3.90 9.40 -12.41
CA THR A 97 4.22 10.73 -11.88
C THR A 97 3.21 11.14 -10.81
N TRP A 98 1.95 10.76 -10.97
CA TRP A 98 0.96 10.99 -9.95
C TRP A 98 1.15 10.06 -8.77
N ASP A 99 1.06 10.66 -7.58
CA ASP A 99 0.77 9.97 -6.34
C ASP A 99 -0.64 9.36 -6.34
N PHE A 100 -1.34 9.29 -7.47
CA PHE A 100 -2.60 8.59 -7.59
C PHE A 100 -2.88 8.23 -9.04
N VAL A 101 -3.26 6.99 -9.34
CA VAL A 101 -3.64 6.59 -10.70
C VAL A 101 -5.02 5.94 -10.69
N PRO A 102 -5.96 6.39 -11.53
CA PRO A 102 -7.28 5.77 -11.61
C PRO A 102 -7.15 4.33 -12.10
N MET A 103 -7.90 3.41 -11.47
CA MET A 103 -7.78 2.00 -11.78
C MET A 103 -8.14 1.66 -13.24
N GLU A 104 -9.02 2.46 -13.85
CA GLU A 104 -9.32 2.43 -15.28
C GLU A 104 -8.06 2.66 -16.13
N VAL A 105 -7.27 3.68 -15.79
CA VAL A 105 -6.05 4.04 -16.53
C VAL A 105 -5.04 2.90 -16.43
N VAL A 106 -4.80 2.41 -15.21
CA VAL A 106 -3.87 1.30 -14.98
C VAL A 106 -4.28 0.06 -15.77
N HIS A 107 -5.58 -0.26 -15.82
CA HIS A 107 -6.09 -1.41 -16.55
C HIS A 107 -5.95 -1.27 -18.07
N GLU A 108 -6.13 -0.07 -18.63
CA GLU A 108 -5.88 0.19 -20.06
C GLU A 108 -4.40 0.05 -20.42
N ILE A 109 -3.50 0.60 -19.58
CA ILE A 109 -2.04 0.45 -19.76
C ILE A 109 -1.65 -1.03 -19.68
N TYR A 110 -2.19 -1.77 -18.71
CA TYR A 110 -1.99 -3.20 -18.59
C TYR A 110 -2.49 -3.97 -19.83
N SER A 111 -3.67 -3.62 -20.33
CA SER A 111 -4.27 -4.26 -21.50
C SER A 111 -3.44 -4.02 -22.75
N ASP A 112 -2.91 -2.82 -22.90
CA ASP A 112 -2.01 -2.48 -23.99
C ASP A 112 -0.67 -3.19 -23.89
N TRP A 113 -0.06 -3.20 -22.70
CA TRP A 113 1.17 -3.93 -22.42
C TRP A 113 1.03 -5.44 -22.69
N MET A 114 -0.08 -6.05 -22.27
CA MET A 114 -0.39 -7.45 -22.56
C MET A 114 -0.48 -7.72 -24.06
N ARG A 115 -1.19 -6.87 -24.81
CA ARG A 115 -1.31 -7.02 -26.28
C ARG A 115 0.04 -6.93 -26.99
N ARG A 116 0.95 -6.07 -26.53
CA ARG A 116 2.29 -5.93 -27.12
C ARG A 116 3.23 -7.08 -26.76
N ARG A 117 3.18 -7.58 -25.51
CA ARG A 117 4.19 -8.50 -24.95
C ARG A 117 3.75 -9.96 -24.90
N HIS A 118 2.45 -10.21 -24.87
CA HIS A 118 1.82 -11.52 -24.74
C HIS A 118 0.57 -11.61 -25.64
N PRO A 119 0.71 -11.50 -26.97
CA PRO A 119 -0.43 -11.42 -27.89
C PRO A 119 -1.32 -12.67 -27.88
N ASP A 120 -0.77 -13.83 -27.52
CA ASP A 120 -1.49 -15.11 -27.46
C ASP A 120 -2.27 -15.30 -26.15
N GLU A 121 -2.04 -14.47 -25.13
CA GLU A 121 -2.69 -14.56 -23.83
C GLU A 121 -3.93 -13.64 -23.76
N ALA A 122 -5.04 -14.17 -23.23
CA ALA A 122 -6.25 -13.37 -23.04
C ALA A 122 -6.03 -12.28 -21.97
N VAL A 123 -6.41 -11.05 -22.30
CA VAL A 123 -6.35 -9.91 -21.38
C VAL A 123 -7.35 -10.12 -20.24
N LEU A 124 -6.90 -9.92 -19.00
CA LEU A 124 -7.77 -10.01 -17.83
C LEU A 124 -8.87 -8.96 -17.87
N THR A 125 -10.07 -9.34 -17.44
CA THR A 125 -11.13 -8.38 -17.16
C THR A 125 -10.68 -7.44 -16.04
N LYS A 126 -11.16 -6.20 -16.08
CA LYS A 126 -10.81 -5.17 -15.09
C LYS A 126 -11.03 -5.62 -13.64
N ALA A 127 -12.13 -6.31 -13.35
CA ALA A 127 -12.42 -6.80 -12.00
C ALA A 127 -11.39 -7.82 -11.51
N VAL A 128 -10.98 -8.75 -12.38
CA VAL A 128 -9.99 -9.78 -12.06
C VAL A 128 -8.59 -9.16 -11.93
N PHE A 129 -8.24 -8.26 -12.85
CA PHE A 129 -7.01 -7.48 -12.78
C PHE A 129 -6.90 -6.74 -11.44
N ASN A 130 -7.92 -5.96 -11.05
CA ASN A 130 -7.94 -5.21 -9.80
C ASN A 130 -7.74 -6.10 -8.57
N LYS A 131 -8.41 -7.26 -8.54
CA LYS A 131 -8.28 -8.22 -7.44
C LYS A 131 -6.85 -8.74 -7.32
N ARG A 132 -6.21 -9.04 -8.45
CA ARG A 132 -4.83 -9.55 -8.49
C ARG A 132 -3.81 -8.46 -8.19
N LEU A 133 -4.00 -7.27 -8.75
CA LEU A 133 -3.13 -6.13 -8.51
C LEU A 133 -3.11 -5.78 -7.02
N ARG A 134 -4.26 -5.82 -6.34
CA ARG A 134 -4.33 -5.63 -4.88
C ARG A 134 -3.51 -6.64 -4.08
N LYS A 135 -3.33 -7.86 -4.59
CA LYS A 135 -2.46 -8.87 -3.95
C LYS A 135 -0.99 -8.64 -4.26
N ALA A 136 -0.69 -8.18 -5.47
CA ALA A 136 0.67 -7.86 -5.91
C ALA A 136 1.21 -6.58 -5.25
N LEU A 137 0.33 -5.70 -4.80
CA LEU A 137 0.69 -4.48 -4.09
C LEU A 137 1.25 -4.83 -2.70
N PRO A 138 2.42 -4.28 -2.33
CA PRO A 138 2.98 -4.50 -1.00
C PRO A 138 2.01 -3.99 0.08
N GLU A 139 1.82 -4.78 1.14
CA GLU A 139 0.95 -4.42 2.27
C GLU A 139 1.42 -3.15 3.00
N CYS A 140 2.69 -2.78 2.84
CA CYS A 140 3.30 -1.60 3.45
C CYS A 140 3.80 -0.59 2.42
N GLY A 141 3.22 0.61 2.45
CA GLY A 141 3.99 1.85 2.29
C GLY A 141 3.58 2.74 1.14
N ALA A 142 3.88 2.39 -0.10
CA ALA A 142 3.88 3.39 -1.15
C ALA A 142 2.53 3.57 -1.85
N TRP A 143 1.69 2.54 -1.91
CA TRP A 143 0.52 2.52 -2.78
C TRP A 143 -0.73 2.09 -1.98
N ARG A 144 -1.71 2.98 -1.78
CA ARG A 144 -2.98 2.73 -1.08
C ARG A 144 -4.21 2.86 -1.99
N TYR A 145 -5.12 1.90 -1.88
CA TYR A 145 -6.43 2.02 -2.51
C TYR A 145 -7.25 3.12 -1.84
N THR A 146 -7.82 4.04 -2.62
CA THR A 146 -8.67 5.11 -2.09
C THR A 146 -10.03 5.13 -2.77
N ARG A 147 -11.04 5.70 -2.10
CA ARG A 147 -12.31 6.03 -2.74
C ARG A 147 -12.39 7.52 -3.12
N ALA A 148 -11.30 8.26 -2.98
CA ALA A 148 -11.26 9.69 -3.30
C ALA A 148 -11.60 9.95 -4.77
N ARG A 149 -12.32 11.06 -5.02
CA ARG A 149 -12.80 11.44 -6.34
C ARG A 149 -11.65 12.05 -7.16
N THR A 150 -11.36 11.41 -8.27
CA THR A 150 -10.35 11.76 -9.28
C THR A 150 -10.48 13.18 -9.83
N GLY A 151 -11.71 13.68 -9.99
CA GLY A 151 -11.98 14.94 -10.68
C GLY A 151 -11.42 16.21 -10.01
N VAL A 152 -11.08 16.16 -8.72
CA VAL A 152 -10.47 17.32 -8.03
C VAL A 152 -8.95 17.33 -8.15
N ILE A 153 -8.33 16.15 -8.29
CA ILE A 153 -6.88 15.97 -8.18
C ILE A 153 -6.22 15.96 -9.57
N MET A 154 -6.94 15.56 -10.62
CA MET A 154 -6.45 15.43 -11.99
C MET A 154 -6.41 16.77 -12.77
N ARG A 155 -5.79 17.81 -12.22
CA ARG A 155 -5.50 19.05 -12.99
C ARG A 155 -4.16 19.00 -13.73
N VAL A 156 -3.27 18.10 -13.30
CA VAL A 156 -1.98 17.86 -13.94
C VAL A 156 -2.17 16.73 -14.96
N TYR A 157 -1.29 16.67 -15.96
CA TYR A 157 -1.28 15.68 -17.01
C TYR A 157 -0.42 14.46 -16.59
N GLU A 158 -0.84 13.21 -16.87
CA GLU A 158 -0.07 11.99 -16.51
C GLU A 158 0.69 11.48 -17.75
N PRO A 159 2.03 11.40 -17.72
CA PRO A 159 2.81 10.88 -18.83
C PRO A 159 2.44 9.43 -19.21
N LEU A 160 2.17 8.57 -18.22
CA LEU A 160 1.71 7.19 -18.49
C LEU A 160 0.37 7.11 -19.24
N ALA A 161 -0.46 8.15 -19.13
CA ALA A 161 -1.71 8.23 -19.86
C ALA A 161 -1.53 8.76 -21.30
N GLN A 162 -0.33 9.20 -21.74
CA GLN A 162 -0.08 9.58 -23.15
C GLN A 162 -0.07 8.39 -24.07
N GLU A 163 0.53 7.29 -23.62
CA GLU A 163 0.74 6.13 -24.47
C GLU A 163 -0.55 5.38 -24.75
N VAL A 164 -1.52 5.51 -23.84
CA VAL A 164 -2.85 4.95 -24.01
C VAL A 164 -3.78 6.02 -24.55
N SER A 165 -4.69 5.64 -25.46
CA SER A 165 -5.76 6.53 -25.95
C SER A 165 -6.84 6.77 -24.87
N TRP A 166 -6.42 6.88 -23.61
CA TRP A 166 -7.30 7.10 -22.49
C TRP A 166 -7.77 8.54 -22.49
N ARG A 167 -9.09 8.71 -22.60
CA ARG A 167 -9.73 10.00 -22.39
C ARG A 167 -10.57 9.91 -21.12
N PRO A 168 -10.48 10.88 -20.20
CA PRO A 168 -11.42 10.98 -19.10
C PRO A 168 -12.82 11.05 -19.71
N THR A 169 -13.58 9.98 -19.61
CA THR A 169 -14.99 10.02 -20.02
C THR A 169 -15.66 10.97 -19.04
N ALA A 170 -16.09 12.14 -19.52
CA ALA A 170 -16.73 13.18 -18.70
C ALA A 170 -17.93 12.67 -17.87
N ARG A 171 -18.39 11.45 -18.17
CA ARG A 171 -19.55 10.77 -17.59
C ARG A 171 -19.24 9.81 -16.44
N THR A 172 -17.97 9.48 -16.19
CA THR A 172 -17.59 8.47 -15.18
C THR A 172 -17.06 9.12 -13.91
N GLN A 173 -17.90 9.90 -13.22
CA GLN A 173 -17.57 10.50 -11.91
C GLN A 173 -17.64 9.49 -10.73
N ARG A 174 -17.70 8.19 -11.02
CA ARG A 174 -17.76 7.10 -10.02
C ARG A 174 -16.55 6.16 -10.06
N SER A 175 -15.41 6.57 -10.62
CA SER A 175 -14.21 5.74 -10.55
C SER A 175 -13.56 5.82 -9.17
N THR A 176 -13.15 4.66 -8.66
CA THR A 176 -12.37 4.54 -7.43
C THR A 176 -10.89 4.71 -7.78
N GLY A 177 -10.26 5.75 -7.24
CA GLY A 177 -8.84 6.03 -7.45
C GLY A 177 -7.93 5.13 -6.62
N PHE A 178 -6.65 5.21 -6.89
CA PHE A 178 -5.63 4.59 -6.05
C PHE A 178 -4.59 5.68 -5.77
N VAL A 179 -4.20 5.91 -4.52
CA VAL A 179 -3.29 6.98 -4.08
C VAL A 179 -2.01 6.37 -3.52
N ALA A 180 -0.87 6.69 -4.11
CA ALA A 180 0.42 6.51 -3.51
C ALA A 180 0.61 7.47 -2.31
N THR A 181 1.12 6.95 -1.19
CA THR A 181 1.58 7.75 -0.06
C THR A 181 3.08 7.63 -0.02
N ARG A 182 3.80 8.63 -0.54
CA ARG A 182 5.24 8.66 -0.42
C ARG A 182 5.59 8.94 1.03
N HIS A 183 6.04 7.92 1.76
CA HIS A 183 6.80 8.15 2.97
C HIS A 183 8.12 8.78 2.55
N ASP A 184 8.14 10.11 2.51
CA ASP A 184 9.34 10.90 2.33
C ASP A 184 10.27 10.60 3.51
N THR A 185 11.13 9.60 3.33
CA THR A 185 12.18 9.27 4.27
C THR A 185 13.25 10.33 4.12
N LEU A 186 13.04 11.45 4.81
CA LEU A 186 14.05 12.34 5.40
C LEU A 186 15.48 12.11 4.90
N ARG A 187 15.83 12.57 3.69
CA ARG A 187 17.23 12.77 3.28
C ARG A 187 17.36 13.85 2.21
N ARG A 188 17.53 15.10 2.65
CA ARG A 188 18.78 15.87 2.51
C ARG A 188 18.52 17.33 2.87
N THR A 189 18.86 17.67 4.11
CA THR A 189 19.23 19.02 4.50
C THR A 189 20.36 19.50 3.58
N PRO A 190 20.26 20.67 2.92
CA PRO A 190 21.40 21.25 2.23
C PRO A 190 22.45 21.70 3.28
N PRO A 191 23.76 21.59 2.99
CA PRO A 191 24.76 22.17 3.86
C PRO A 191 24.60 23.69 3.88
N SER A 192 24.46 24.21 5.09
CA SER A 192 24.58 25.62 5.43
C SER A 192 25.82 26.22 4.77
N GLN A 193 25.62 27.07 3.75
CA GLN A 193 26.67 27.96 3.25
C GLN A 193 26.48 29.33 3.89
N MET A 194 27.50 29.68 4.67
CA MET A 194 27.69 30.91 5.42
C MET A 194 27.73 32.17 4.54
N PRO A 195 27.50 33.37 5.13
CA PRO A 195 27.41 34.63 4.42
C PRO A 195 28.82 35.13 4.03
N GLY A 196 29.07 35.24 2.73
CA GLY A 196 30.23 35.91 2.16
C GLY A 196 29.86 37.26 1.59
N ALA A 197 30.32 38.33 2.24
CA ALA A 197 30.20 39.70 1.78
C ALA A 197 30.85 39.91 0.41
N GLY A 198 30.20 40.69 -0.46
CA GLY A 198 30.75 41.08 -1.76
C GLY A 198 29.90 42.14 -2.45
N ARG A 199 30.13 43.41 -2.08
CA ARG A 199 29.72 44.59 -2.86
C ARG A 199 30.17 44.48 -4.31
N LEU A 200 29.38 45.05 -5.23
CA LEU A 200 29.72 46.05 -6.26
C LEU A 200 28.48 46.18 -7.17
N ALA A 201 27.67 47.23 -7.04
CA ALA A 201 27.81 48.54 -7.68
C ALA A 201 27.57 48.53 -9.21
N ARG A 202 26.64 49.41 -9.64
CA ARG A 202 26.38 49.92 -11.00
C ARG A 202 25.71 48.93 -11.97
N GLY A 203 24.75 49.32 -12.81
CA GLY A 203 24.39 50.66 -13.24
C GLY A 203 22.93 50.76 -13.69
N ARG A 204 22.41 51.97 -13.53
CA ARG A 204 21.20 52.46 -14.20
C ARG A 204 21.53 52.66 -15.68
N ASN A 205 20.76 52.07 -16.57
CA ASN A 205 20.45 52.64 -17.89
C ASN A 205 18.94 52.91 -17.83
N ALA A 206 18.45 54.14 -17.68
CA ALA A 206 18.53 55.25 -18.64
C ALA A 206 17.94 54.86 -20.00
N ASP A 207 16.60 54.86 -20.05
CA ASP A 207 15.82 55.82 -20.83
C ASP A 207 16.46 56.25 -22.17
N ALA A 208 15.94 55.72 -23.28
CA ALA A 208 16.08 56.33 -24.59
C ALA A 208 14.77 56.17 -25.38
N ARG A 209 14.13 57.32 -25.52
CA ARG A 209 13.01 57.70 -26.39
C ARG A 209 13.20 57.23 -27.85
N ARG A 210 12.07 56.79 -28.48
CA ARG A 210 11.46 57.16 -29.79
C ARG A 210 12.38 57.47 -31.02
N PRO A 211 11.93 57.38 -32.30
CA PRO A 211 10.56 57.59 -32.78
C PRO A 211 10.10 56.76 -34.01
N GLU A 212 8.84 57.03 -34.39
CA GLU A 212 8.11 56.81 -35.67
C GLU A 212 7.81 55.39 -36.17
#